data_AF-A0A836QA97-F1
#
_entry.id   AF-A0A836QA97-F1
#
_cell.length_a   1.000
_cell.length_b   1.000
_cell.length_c   1.000
_cell.angle_alpha   90.00
_cell.angle_beta   90.00
_cell.angle_gamma   90.00
#
_symmetry.space_group_name_H-M   'P 1'
#
loop_
_entity.id
_entity.type
_entity.pdbx_description
1 polymer ?
#
loop_
_entity_poly.entity_id
_entity_poly.type
_entity_poly.pdbx_seq_one_letter_code
_entity_poly.pdbx_strand_id
1 'polypeptide(L)'
;VGPIPGDTVYPQSLKGGKFDIVVSMFHDQGHIPMKLKGFVYDADTKDFGSINGVNTTIGMPIIRTSVDHGTAFGKAGKGTANCDSLKQALQSAVRLAKSGYYDNGFQAS
;
A
#
# COMPACT_ATOMS: atom_id res chain seq x y z
N VAL A 1 -2.09 -2.51 20.28
CA VAL A 1 -1.52 -1.59 21.31
C VAL A 1 -1.88 -0.17 20.92
N GLY A 2 -2.50 0.60 21.84
CA GLY A 2 -2.95 1.98 21.59
C GLY A 2 -4.03 2.45 22.58
N PRO A 3 -4.53 3.70 22.45
CA PRO A 3 -4.28 4.65 21.36
C PRO A 3 -2.90 5.33 21.44
N ILE A 4 -2.28 5.57 20.29
CA ILE A 4 -1.00 6.29 20.15
C ILE A 4 -1.23 7.44 19.15
N PRO A 5 -0.74 8.66 19.42
CA PRO A 5 -0.81 9.77 18.47
C PRO A 5 -0.20 9.43 17.11
N GLY A 6 -0.84 9.88 16.01
CA GLY A 6 -0.45 9.57 14.63
C GLY A 6 1.00 9.98 14.32
N ASP A 7 1.36 11.20 14.71
CA ASP A 7 2.71 11.78 14.62
C ASP A 7 3.79 10.97 15.35
N THR A 8 3.40 10.14 16.33
CA THR A 8 4.32 9.25 17.05
C THR A 8 4.35 7.84 16.46
N VAL A 9 3.20 7.26 16.13
CA VAL A 9 3.11 5.85 15.70
C VAL A 9 3.73 5.62 14.32
N TYR A 10 3.58 6.56 13.37
CA TYR A 10 4.12 6.37 12.02
C TYR A 10 5.65 6.41 11.97
N PRO A 11 6.37 7.34 12.62
CA PRO A 11 7.83 7.25 12.70
C PRO A 11 8.31 5.97 13.39
N GLN A 12 7.63 5.54 14.47
CA GLN A 12 7.98 4.30 15.19
C GLN A 12 7.82 3.06 14.31
N SER A 13 6.79 2.99 13.48
CA SER A 13 6.58 1.89 12.54
C SER A 13 7.52 2.00 11.31
N LEU A 14 7.50 3.13 10.59
CA LEU A 14 8.18 3.29 9.29
C LEU A 14 9.71 3.41 9.37
N LYS A 15 10.26 3.90 10.49
CA LYS A 15 11.72 4.02 10.70
C LYS A 15 12.23 3.04 11.75
N GLY A 16 11.46 2.87 12.83
CA GLY A 16 11.86 2.04 13.98
C GLY A 16 11.48 0.57 13.88
N GLY A 17 10.63 0.16 12.92
CA GLY A 17 10.18 -1.22 12.77
C GLY A 17 9.40 -1.76 13.97
N LYS A 18 8.86 -0.89 14.84
CA LYS A 18 8.25 -1.27 16.11
C LYS A 18 6.89 -1.98 15.96
N PHE A 19 6.21 -1.77 14.84
CA PHE A 19 4.87 -2.28 14.59
C PHE A 19 4.76 -2.84 13.18
N ASP A 20 4.22 -4.06 13.04
CA ASP A 20 3.92 -4.70 11.75
C ASP A 20 2.72 -4.04 11.04
N ILE A 21 1.71 -3.61 11.79
CA ILE A 21 0.48 -2.98 11.29
C ILE A 21 0.12 -1.78 12.16
N VAL A 22 -0.30 -0.68 11.53
CA VAL A 22 -0.87 0.50 12.19
C VAL A 22 -2.31 0.67 11.70
N VAL A 23 -3.25 0.86 12.64
CA VAL A 23 -4.67 1.12 12.34
C VAL A 23 -4.95 2.60 12.52
N SER A 24 -5.27 3.29 11.43
CA SER A 24 -5.68 4.70 11.42
C SER A 24 -7.19 4.80 11.63
N MET A 25 -7.65 5.85 12.32
CA MET A 25 -9.08 6.07 12.53
C MET A 25 -9.77 6.68 11.30
N PHE A 26 -9.03 7.43 10.49
CA PHE A 26 -9.54 8.10 9.30
C PHE A 26 -8.54 8.00 8.13
N HIS A 27 -9.05 8.15 6.91
CA HIS A 27 -8.30 7.95 5.65
C HIS A 27 -6.98 8.73 5.60
N ASP A 28 -7.03 10.06 5.72
CA ASP A 28 -5.84 10.91 5.53
C ASP A 28 -4.80 10.71 6.64
N GLN A 29 -5.25 10.29 7.83
CA GLN A 29 -4.35 9.99 8.94
C GLN A 29 -3.36 8.86 8.58
N GLY A 30 -3.78 7.88 7.77
CA GLY A 30 -2.93 6.77 7.31
C GLY A 30 -2.33 6.96 5.93
N HIS A 31 -3.11 7.51 4.99
CA HIS A 31 -2.67 7.63 3.60
C HIS A 31 -1.54 8.65 3.40
N ILE A 32 -1.56 9.79 4.11
CA ILE A 32 -0.50 10.80 4.01
C ILE A 32 0.87 10.21 4.39
N PRO A 33 1.07 9.64 5.60
CA PRO A 33 2.39 9.11 5.99
C PRO A 33 2.83 7.91 5.13
N MET A 34 1.91 7.05 4.71
CA MET A 34 2.21 5.93 3.81
C MET A 34 2.74 6.43 2.47
N LYS A 35 2.07 7.41 1.86
CA LYS A 35 2.49 7.98 0.59
C LYS A 35 3.79 8.76 0.70
N LEU A 36 4.01 9.51 1.78
CA LEU A 36 5.29 10.19 2.01
C LEU A 36 6.48 9.22 2.10
N LYS A 37 6.26 8.00 2.59
CA LYS A 37 7.30 6.95 2.56
C LYS A 37 7.49 6.35 1.17
N GLY A 38 6.39 6.21 0.40
CA GLY A 38 6.39 5.61 -0.93
C GLY A 38 6.86 6.55 -2.06
N PHE A 39 6.72 7.86 -1.89
CA PHE A 39 7.24 8.87 -2.81
C PHE A 39 8.74 9.08 -2.58
N VAL A 40 9.56 8.58 -3.48
CA VAL A 40 10.99 8.93 -3.53
C VAL A 40 11.15 10.04 -4.56
N TYR A 41 11.38 11.27 -4.09
CA TYR A 41 11.76 12.36 -4.98
C TYR A 41 13.22 12.20 -5.40
N ASP A 42 13.46 12.15 -6.70
CA ASP A 42 14.81 12.15 -7.27
C ASP A 42 15.22 13.61 -7.52
N ALA A 43 16.20 14.08 -6.75
CA ALA A 43 16.67 15.45 -6.80
C ALA A 43 17.46 15.77 -8.08
N ASP A 44 18.06 14.76 -8.72
CA ASP A 44 18.90 14.91 -9.90
C ASP A 44 18.03 14.97 -11.16
N THR A 45 17.00 14.11 -11.24
CA THR A 45 16.06 14.11 -12.37
C THR A 45 14.89 15.08 -12.17
N LYS A 46 14.75 15.67 -10.97
CA LYS A 46 13.62 16.51 -10.54
C LYS A 46 12.26 15.84 -10.76
N ASP A 47 12.21 14.52 -10.61
CA ASP A 47 11.02 13.73 -10.85
C ASP A 47 10.63 12.93 -9.60
N PHE A 48 9.34 12.68 -9.44
CA PHE A 48 8.87 11.78 -8.41
C PHE A 48 9.00 10.35 -8.92
N GLY A 49 9.83 9.56 -8.24
CA GLY A 49 9.98 8.13 -8.45
C GLY A 49 8.68 7.36 -8.20
N SER A 50 8.72 6.06 -8.52
CA SER A 50 7.54 5.20 -8.46
C SER A 50 6.90 5.14 -7.07
N ILE A 51 5.56 5.19 -7.02
CA ILE A 51 4.79 4.99 -5.79
C ILE A 51 4.81 3.50 -5.45
N ASN A 52 5.54 3.15 -4.40
CA ASN A 52 5.51 1.81 -3.84
C ASN A 52 4.39 1.71 -2.79
N GLY A 53 3.27 1.13 -3.21
CA GLY A 53 2.08 0.95 -2.37
C GLY A 53 1.10 -0.03 -3.01
N VAL A 54 0.55 -0.94 -2.20
CA VAL A 54 -0.48 -1.91 -2.61
C VAL A 54 -1.68 -1.75 -1.69
N ASN A 55 -2.85 -1.49 -2.26
CA ASN A 55 -4.10 -1.52 -1.54
C ASN A 55 -4.60 -2.97 -1.47
N THR A 56 -4.79 -3.51 -0.27
CA THR A 56 -5.33 -4.85 -0.05
C THR A 56 -6.64 -4.74 0.71
N THR A 57 -7.71 -5.37 0.20
CA THR A 57 -8.99 -5.43 0.89
C THR A 57 -9.07 -6.70 1.72
N ILE A 58 -9.22 -6.52 3.03
CA ILE A 58 -9.33 -7.59 4.02
C ILE A 58 -10.81 -7.86 4.31
N GLY A 59 -11.18 -9.13 4.52
CA GLY A 59 -12.54 -9.53 4.87
C GLY A 59 -13.47 -9.89 3.70
N MET A 60 -12.95 -9.96 2.47
CA MET A 60 -13.70 -10.48 1.32
C MET A 60 -13.56 -12.01 1.20
N PRO A 61 -14.44 -12.72 0.46
CA PRO A 61 -14.27 -14.15 0.16
C PRO A 61 -13.25 -14.44 -0.97
N ILE A 62 -12.53 -13.42 -1.43
CA ILE A 62 -11.55 -13.51 -2.52
C ILE A 62 -10.32 -12.63 -2.23
N ILE A 63 -9.14 -13.02 -2.73
CA ILE A 63 -7.96 -12.15 -2.68
C ILE A 63 -8.22 -10.94 -3.58
N ARG A 64 -8.19 -9.74 -2.99
CA ARG A 64 -8.35 -8.48 -3.73
C ARG A 64 -7.24 -7.50 -3.36
N THR A 65 -6.33 -7.30 -4.31
CA THR A 65 -5.28 -6.27 -4.28
C THR A 65 -5.50 -5.26 -5.40
N SER A 66 -5.06 -4.03 -5.22
CA SER A 66 -5.18 -2.94 -6.20
C SER A 66 -3.95 -2.04 -6.17
N VAL A 67 -3.74 -1.33 -7.28
CA VAL A 67 -2.79 -0.22 -7.38
C VAL A 67 -3.15 0.92 -6.43
N ASP A 68 -2.16 1.72 -6.02
CA ASP A 68 -2.32 2.89 -5.13
C ASP A 68 -2.34 4.25 -5.88
N HIS A 69 -2.37 4.19 -7.22
CA HIS A 69 -2.50 5.38 -8.07
C HIS A 69 -3.90 5.50 -8.70
N GLY A 70 -4.25 6.72 -9.11
CA GLY A 70 -5.46 7.00 -9.88
C GLY A 70 -5.33 6.64 -11.36
N THR A 71 -6.32 7.03 -12.17
CA THR A 71 -6.41 6.68 -13.59
C THR A 71 -5.30 7.25 -14.48
N ALA A 72 -4.67 8.35 -14.05
CA ALA A 72 -3.60 9.03 -14.79
C ALA A 72 -3.93 9.24 -16.28
N PHE A 73 -5.11 9.79 -16.60
CA PHE A 73 -5.60 9.96 -17.99
C PHE A 73 -4.59 10.60 -18.94
N GLY A 74 -3.75 11.52 -18.45
CA GLY A 74 -2.69 12.13 -19.24
C GLY A 74 -1.62 11.17 -19.79
N LYS A 75 -1.55 9.93 -19.28
CA LYS A 75 -0.63 8.86 -19.73
C LYS A 75 -1.32 7.77 -20.57
N ALA A 76 -2.65 7.80 -20.71
CA ALA A 76 -3.40 6.78 -21.44
C ALA A 76 -3.00 6.75 -22.93
N GLY A 77 -2.71 5.56 -23.45
CA GLY A 77 -2.34 5.35 -24.86
C GLY A 77 -0.93 5.83 -25.25
N LYS A 78 -0.14 6.38 -24.31
CA LYS A 78 1.18 6.96 -24.60
C LYS A 78 2.36 6.02 -24.34
N GLY A 79 2.12 4.89 -23.68
CA GLY A 79 3.20 3.95 -23.29
C GLY A 79 4.14 4.47 -22.19
N THR A 80 3.81 5.59 -21.54
CA THR A 80 4.66 6.25 -20.51
C THR A 80 4.18 6.01 -19.08
N ALA A 81 3.22 5.11 -18.88
CA ALA A 81 2.76 4.71 -17.54
C ALA A 81 3.80 3.81 -16.86
N ASN A 82 4.05 4.06 -15.57
CA ASN A 82 4.87 3.16 -14.76
C ASN A 82 3.99 1.99 -14.27
N CYS A 83 4.43 0.75 -14.51
CA CYS A 83 3.68 -0.47 -14.18
C CYS A 83 4.08 -1.11 -12.83
N ASP A 84 4.97 -0.50 -12.06
CA ASP A 84 5.56 -1.11 -10.86
C ASP A 84 4.52 -1.34 -9.76
N SER A 85 3.61 -0.39 -9.52
CA SER A 85 2.51 -0.57 -8.55
C SER A 85 1.60 -1.75 -8.94
N LEU A 86 1.32 -1.93 -10.23
CA LEU A 86 0.54 -3.07 -10.70
C LEU A 86 1.29 -4.39 -10.50
N LYS A 87 2.59 -4.43 -10.81
CA LYS A 87 3.44 -5.60 -10.56
C LYS A 87 3.49 -5.95 -9.07
N GLN A 88 3.64 -4.96 -8.20
CA GLN A 88 3.64 -5.16 -6.75
C GLN A 88 2.30 -5.68 -6.24
N ALA A 89 1.17 -5.14 -6.74
CA ALA A 89 -0.16 -5.63 -6.39
C ALA A 89 -0.32 -7.11 -6.76
N LEU A 90 0.09 -7.49 -7.97
CA LEU A 90 0.07 -8.89 -8.41
C LEU A 90 0.97 -9.80 -7.54
N GLN A 91 2.18 -9.35 -7.22
CA GLN A 91 3.09 -10.10 -6.36
C GLN A 91 2.52 -10.30 -4.95
N SER A 92 1.89 -9.27 -4.37
CA SER A 92 1.21 -9.37 -3.08
C SER A 92 0.05 -10.37 -3.13
N ALA A 93 -0.77 -10.36 -4.19
CA ALA A 93 -1.84 -11.34 -4.37
C ALA A 93 -1.30 -12.78 -4.44
N VAL A 94 -0.22 -13.02 -5.19
CA VAL A 94 0.42 -14.34 -5.29
C VAL A 94 0.98 -14.79 -3.94
N ARG A 95 1.55 -13.88 -3.14
CA ARG A 95 2.03 -14.20 -1.79
C ARG A 95 0.88 -14.61 -0.87
N LEU A 96 -0.23 -13.87 -0.88
CA LEU A 96 -1.44 -14.20 -0.10
C LEU A 96 -2.05 -15.54 -0.52
N ALA A 97 -2.06 -15.85 -1.81
CA ALA A 97 -2.54 -17.14 -2.31
C ALA A 97 -1.68 -18.29 -1.80
N LYS A 98 -0.35 -18.13 -1.83
CA LYS A 98 0.60 -19.15 -1.36
C LYS A 98 0.63 -19.33 0.16
N SER A 99 0.22 -18.33 0.93
CA SER A 99 0.22 -18.42 2.40
C SER A 99 -0.97 -19.21 2.96
N GLY A 100 -1.86 -19.73 2.11
CA GLY A 100 -3.08 -20.40 2.54
C GLY A 100 -4.07 -19.47 3.25
N TYR A 101 -4.01 -18.15 2.98
CA TYR A 101 -4.86 -17.16 3.64
C TYR A 101 -6.36 -17.47 3.46
N TYR A 102 -6.75 -18.15 2.38
CA TYR A 102 -8.11 -18.62 2.14
C TYR A 102 -8.33 -20.13 2.38
N ASP A 103 -7.26 -20.92 2.51
CA ASP A 103 -7.37 -22.37 2.71
C ASP A 103 -7.87 -22.73 4.12
N ASN A 104 -7.77 -21.79 5.07
CA ASN A 104 -8.17 -21.96 6.46
C ASN A 104 -9.64 -21.57 6.74
N GLY A 105 -10.47 -21.46 5.70
CA GLY A 105 -11.90 -21.21 5.83
C GLY A 105 -12.22 -19.76 6.18
N PHE A 106 -12.61 -18.98 5.18
CA PHE A 106 -13.30 -17.71 5.41
C PHE A 106 -14.64 -18.00 6.11
N GLN A 107 -14.65 -17.92 7.44
CA GLN A 107 -15.89 -17.75 8.21
C GLN A 107 -16.15 -16.25 8.30
N ALA A 108 -16.86 -15.70 7.31
CA ALA A 108 -17.60 -14.46 7.57
C ALA A 108 -18.55 -14.74 8.73
N SER A 109 -18.26 -14.14 9.89
CA SER A 109 -19.17 -14.06 11.03
C SER A 109 -20.46 -13.36 10.64
#